data_AF-A0A0D0U9M1-F1
#
_entry.id   AF-A0A0D0U9M1-F1
#
_cell.length_a   1.000
_cell.length_b   1.000
_cell.length_c   1.000
_cell.angle_alpha   90.00
_cell.angle_beta   90.00
_cell.angle_gamma   90.00
#
_symmetry.space_group_name_H-M   'P 1'
#
loop_
_entity.id
_entity.type
_entity.pdbx_description
1 polymer ?
#
loop_
_entity_poly.entity_id
_entity_poly.type
_entity_poly.pdbx_seq_one_letter_code
_entity_poly.pdbx_strand_id
1 'polypeptide(L)'
;MDVSFSPGPEYFSSIKAPNPEGSVSTRSNSKSSSVDQDQSRFRTSVIARDSLCVVSGAEWDSCTACHIVPASRPDVYERIYGDKGGLPMFRPSAGLLLRDDLHHAFDRLMLSFYRKDDVFYVHCFSMGLLGASEYHGKAIRRDQFRGSSRNLPDPVLIDWHYSQCLKARVGPHN
;
A
#
# COMPACT_ATOMS: atom_id res chain seq x y z
N MET A 1 5.68 -25.14 18.86
CA MET A 1 5.15 -23.78 18.60
C MET A 1 4.20 -23.93 17.42
N ASP A 2 2.90 -23.79 17.68
CA ASP A 2 1.88 -23.97 16.66
C ASP A 2 1.82 -22.70 15.81
N VAL A 3 2.17 -22.80 14.53
CA VAL A 3 2.08 -21.68 13.59
C VAL A 3 0.60 -21.55 13.23
N SER A 4 -0.10 -20.63 13.89
CA SER A 4 -1.47 -20.28 13.54
C SER A 4 -1.48 -19.53 12.20
N PHE A 5 -1.76 -20.26 11.12
CA PHE A 5 -2.04 -19.65 9.83
C PHE A 5 -3.42 -19.01 9.88
N SER A 6 -3.48 -17.68 9.80
CA SER A 6 -4.76 -16.96 9.68
C SER A 6 -5.35 -17.23 8.27
N PRO A 7 -6.56 -17.77 8.14
CA PRO A 7 -7.16 -18.04 6.83
C PRO A 7 -7.55 -16.77 6.06
N GLY A 8 -7.71 -15.65 6.77
CA GLY A 8 -8.14 -14.37 6.21
C GLY A 8 -7.01 -13.46 5.74
N PRO A 9 -7.35 -12.35 5.06
CA PRO A 9 -6.37 -11.34 4.69
C PRO A 9 -5.69 -10.77 5.93
N GLU A 10 -4.37 -10.72 5.90
CA GLU A 10 -3.58 -10.08 6.95
C GLU A 10 -3.85 -8.59 6.99
N TYR A 11 -4.24 -7.96 5.87
CA TYR A 11 -4.42 -6.50 5.73
C TYR A 11 -5.13 -5.83 6.93
N PHE A 12 -6.16 -6.48 7.51
CA PHE A 12 -6.94 -5.97 8.64
C PHE A 12 -6.51 -6.47 10.02
N SER A 13 -5.51 -7.36 10.12
CA SER A 13 -5.05 -7.88 11.40
C SER A 13 -4.37 -6.77 12.21
N SER A 14 -4.89 -6.48 13.40
CA SER A 14 -4.28 -5.52 14.33
C SER A 14 -2.91 -6.00 14.81
N ILE A 15 -1.91 -5.12 14.79
CA ILE A 15 -0.63 -5.35 15.47
C ILE A 15 -0.82 -5.29 17.00
N LYS A 16 -0.28 -6.29 17.72
CA LYS A 16 0.12 -6.14 19.13
C LYS A 16 1.32 -5.20 19.19
N ALA A 17 1.17 -4.07 19.89
CA ALA A 17 2.22 -3.06 20.03
C ALA A 17 3.58 -3.68 20.45
N PRO A 18 4.72 -3.15 19.95
CA PRO A 18 6.04 -3.55 20.45
C PRO A 18 6.14 -3.29 21.95
N ASN A 19 6.72 -4.24 22.69
CA ASN A 19 6.91 -4.14 24.14
C ASN A 19 7.83 -2.94 24.48
N PRO A 20 7.43 -1.98 25.32
CA PRO A 20 8.25 -0.81 25.61
C PRO A 20 9.21 -1.11 26.77
N GLU A 21 10.13 -2.06 26.60
CA GLU A 21 11.24 -2.20 27.54
C GLU A 21 12.47 -1.50 27.01
N GLY A 22 12.59 -0.23 27.41
CA GLY A 22 13.70 0.65 27.08
C GLY A 22 13.64 1.94 27.87
N SER A 23 13.46 1.84 29.20
CA SER A 23 13.60 2.99 30.10
C SER A 23 15.09 3.25 30.36
N VAL A 24 15.71 4.15 29.59
CA VAL A 24 16.78 5.03 30.09
C VAL A 24 16.63 6.41 29.46
N SER A 25 16.64 7.41 30.35
CA SER A 25 16.42 8.85 30.16
C SER A 25 17.22 9.50 29.02
N THR A 26 16.55 10.27 28.16
CA THR A 26 16.99 11.61 27.72
C THR A 26 15.75 12.42 27.31
N ARG A 27 15.60 13.59 27.94
CA ARG A 27 14.55 14.58 27.67
C ARG A 27 14.59 15.02 26.21
N SER A 28 13.51 14.78 25.46
CA SER A 28 13.03 15.62 24.35
C SER A 28 11.61 15.22 23.96
N ASN A 29 10.66 16.13 24.20
CA ASN A 29 9.30 16.06 23.67
C ASN A 29 9.33 16.30 22.15
N SER A 30 9.35 15.24 21.35
CA SER A 30 9.11 15.34 19.89
C SER A 30 8.64 14.03 19.25
N LYS A 31 7.87 13.20 19.99
CA LYS A 31 7.28 11.98 19.40
C LYS A 31 6.08 12.26 18.47
N SER A 32 5.54 13.48 18.47
CA SER A 32 4.39 13.88 17.63
C SER A 32 4.78 14.72 16.40
N SER A 33 6.05 14.75 15.98
CA SER A 33 6.48 15.57 14.83
C SER A 33 7.18 14.79 13.73
N SER A 34 7.73 13.60 14.00
CA SER A 34 8.45 12.82 12.98
C SER A 34 7.49 12.03 12.08
N VAL A 35 6.49 11.37 12.65
CA VAL A 35 5.53 10.55 11.89
C VAL A 35 4.69 11.43 10.95
N ASP A 36 4.20 12.57 11.43
CA ASP A 36 3.43 13.51 10.61
C ASP A 36 4.29 14.11 9.49
N GLN A 37 5.57 14.37 9.77
CA GLN A 37 6.52 14.83 8.77
C GLN A 37 6.79 13.76 7.71
N ASP A 38 6.96 12.50 8.10
CA ASP A 38 7.20 11.39 7.18
C ASP A 38 5.96 11.12 6.32
N GLN A 39 4.76 11.19 6.90
CA GLN A 39 3.50 11.09 6.17
C GLN A 39 3.32 12.22 5.15
N SER A 40 3.63 13.46 5.53
CA SER A 40 3.58 14.61 4.63
C SER A 40 4.58 14.47 3.48
N ARG A 41 5.83 14.05 3.77
CA ARG A 41 6.86 13.79 2.76
C ARG A 41 6.47 12.66 1.81
N PHE A 42 5.90 11.58 2.36
CA PHE A 42 5.36 10.47 1.58
C PHE A 42 4.29 10.97 0.61
N ARG A 43 3.27 11.68 1.12
CA ARG A 43 2.18 12.25 0.30
C ARG A 43 2.74 13.10 -0.83
N THR A 44 3.58 14.09 -0.51
CA THR A 44 4.18 14.99 -1.51
C THR A 44 4.98 14.23 -2.56
N SER A 45 5.74 13.21 -2.15
CA SER A 45 6.60 12.45 -3.07
C SER A 45 5.81 11.51 -3.97
N VAL A 46 4.72 10.92 -3.48
CA VAL A 46 3.77 10.13 -4.29
C VAL A 46 3.06 11.02 -5.31
N ILE A 47 2.58 12.20 -4.89
CA ILE A 47 1.98 13.19 -5.81
C ILE A 47 2.98 13.62 -6.88
N ALA A 48 4.22 13.94 -6.50
CA ALA A 48 5.25 14.33 -7.45
C ALA A 48 5.59 13.21 -8.46
N ARG A 49 5.53 11.94 -8.04
CA ARG A 49 5.78 10.79 -8.90
C ARG A 49 4.61 10.51 -9.86
N ASP A 50 3.39 10.51 -9.35
CA ASP A 50 2.22 10.04 -10.09
C ASP A 50 1.53 11.18 -10.84
N SER A 51 1.50 12.38 -10.24
CA SER A 51 0.83 13.62 -10.69
C SER A 51 -0.68 13.55 -10.88
N LEU A 52 -1.19 12.41 -11.35
CA LEU A 52 -2.60 12.10 -11.56
C LEU A 52 -2.90 10.74 -10.90
N CYS A 53 -4.18 10.43 -10.70
CA CYS A 53 -4.56 9.09 -10.31
C CYS A 53 -4.00 8.07 -11.30
N VAL A 54 -3.25 7.09 -10.81
CA VAL A 54 -2.59 6.07 -11.66
C VAL A 54 -3.59 5.17 -12.40
N VAL A 55 -4.85 5.11 -11.95
CA VAL A 55 -5.91 4.32 -12.58
C VAL A 55 -6.81 5.18 -13.45
N SER A 56 -7.37 6.28 -12.95
CA SER A 56 -8.39 7.06 -13.67
C SER A 56 -7.81 8.22 -14.48
N GLY A 57 -6.60 8.70 -14.16
CA GLY A 57 -6.04 9.94 -14.70
C GLY A 57 -6.65 11.21 -14.08
N ALA A 58 -7.46 11.10 -13.03
CA ALA A 58 -8.01 12.25 -12.32
C ALA A 58 -6.91 13.11 -11.67
N GLU A 59 -7.17 14.41 -11.54
CA GLU A 59 -6.27 15.37 -10.90
C GLU A 59 -5.99 15.03 -9.43
N TRP A 60 -4.80 15.37 -8.96
CA TRP A 60 -4.28 14.95 -7.65
C TRP A 60 -5.08 15.47 -6.45
N ASP A 61 -5.85 16.55 -6.63
CA ASP A 61 -6.70 17.16 -5.61
C ASP A 61 -7.92 16.29 -5.25
N SER A 62 -8.35 15.45 -6.20
CA SER A 62 -9.38 14.42 -6.02
C SER A 62 -8.82 13.05 -5.59
N CYS A 63 -7.54 13.01 -5.22
CA CYS A 63 -6.82 11.77 -4.95
C CYS A 63 -6.25 11.69 -3.53
N THR A 64 -6.11 10.46 -3.07
CA THR A 64 -5.38 10.09 -1.87
C THR A 64 -4.08 9.39 -2.24
N ALA A 65 -2.96 9.84 -1.64
CA ALA A 65 -1.71 9.10 -1.64
C ALA A 65 -1.83 7.94 -0.64
N CYS A 66 -2.17 6.76 -1.13
CA CYS A 66 -2.41 5.57 -0.32
C CYS A 66 -1.14 4.72 -0.21
N HIS A 67 -0.99 4.00 0.89
CA HIS A 67 0.05 2.98 1.00
C HIS A 67 -0.43 1.67 0.38
N ILE A 68 0.47 0.92 -0.27
CA ILE A 68 0.18 -0.40 -0.83
C ILE A 68 0.01 -1.43 0.30
N VAL A 69 0.93 -1.41 1.27
CA VAL A 69 0.78 -2.06 2.58
C VAL A 69 0.41 -0.98 3.57
N PRO A 70 -0.62 -1.11 4.42
CA PRO A 70 -0.99 -0.05 5.35
C PRO A 70 0.18 0.40 6.23
N ALA A 71 0.32 1.70 6.47
CA ALA A 71 1.33 2.24 7.39
C ALA A 71 1.17 1.68 8.83
N SER A 72 -0.03 1.24 9.18
CA SER A 72 -0.33 0.53 10.42
C SER A 72 0.20 -0.92 10.46
N ARG A 73 0.87 -1.40 9.40
CA ARG A 73 1.43 -2.74 9.26
C ARG A 73 2.98 -2.75 9.11
N PRO A 74 3.75 -2.10 10.00
CA PRO A 74 5.22 -2.17 9.99
C PRO A 74 5.76 -3.59 10.07
N ASP A 75 5.04 -4.54 10.68
CA ASP A 75 5.42 -5.96 10.74
C ASP A 75 5.53 -6.61 9.35
N VAL A 76 4.68 -6.21 8.40
CA VAL A 76 4.75 -6.70 7.01
C VAL A 76 5.99 -6.15 6.32
N TYR A 77 6.28 -4.86 6.50
CA TYR A 77 7.49 -4.25 5.97
C TYR A 77 8.75 -4.87 6.58
N GLU A 78 8.76 -5.12 7.89
CA GLU A 78 9.88 -5.78 8.58
C GLU A 78 10.09 -7.20 8.05
N ARG A 79 9.01 -7.97 7.87
CA ARG A 79 9.08 -9.32 7.30
C ARG A 79 9.64 -9.34 5.87
N ILE A 80 9.34 -8.33 5.06
CA ILE A 80 9.78 -8.28 3.65
C ILE A 80 11.17 -7.64 3.49
N TYR A 81 11.54 -6.68 4.35
CA TYR A 81 12.72 -5.82 4.18
C TYR A 81 13.61 -5.66 5.41
N GLY A 82 13.29 -6.27 6.56
CA GLY A 82 14.03 -6.09 7.83
C GLY A 82 15.53 -6.34 7.69
N ASP A 83 15.90 -7.44 7.01
CA ASP A 83 17.31 -7.80 6.75
C ASP A 83 18.03 -6.83 5.79
N LYS A 84 17.31 -5.90 5.16
CA LYS A 84 17.83 -4.94 4.16
C LYS A 84 18.10 -3.54 4.74
N GLY A 85 18.07 -3.40 6.07
CA GLY A 85 18.56 -2.20 6.76
C GLY A 85 17.62 -1.00 6.76
N GLY A 86 16.31 -1.20 6.58
CA GLY A 86 15.30 -0.17 6.84
C GLY A 86 13.91 -0.48 6.28
N LEU A 87 12.89 0.13 6.91
CA LEU A 87 11.49 0.02 6.49
C LEU A 87 11.17 1.06 5.40
N PRO A 88 10.95 0.67 4.13
CA PRO A 88 10.69 1.62 3.05
C PRO A 88 9.28 2.21 3.08
N MET A 89 8.55 2.12 4.19
CA MET A 89 7.13 2.45 4.33
C MET A 89 6.78 3.86 3.83
N PHE A 90 7.62 4.85 4.12
CA PHE A 90 7.39 6.24 3.70
C PHE A 90 8.11 6.61 2.39
N ARG A 91 8.67 5.63 1.67
CA ARG A 91 9.21 5.87 0.33
C ARG A 91 8.06 5.93 -0.68
N PRO A 92 8.23 6.68 -1.80
CA PRO A 92 7.20 6.74 -2.84
C PRO A 92 6.82 5.35 -3.37
N SER A 93 7.80 4.44 -3.47
CA SER A 93 7.61 3.07 -3.93
C SER A 93 6.60 2.26 -3.10
N ALA A 94 6.36 2.67 -1.85
CA ALA A 94 5.38 2.02 -0.98
C ALA A 94 3.94 2.52 -1.16
N GLY A 95 3.71 3.47 -2.07
CA GLY A 95 2.40 4.08 -2.28
C GLY A 95 2.00 4.30 -3.73
N LEU A 96 0.75 4.71 -3.90
CA LEU A 96 0.11 5.06 -5.16
C LEU A 96 -0.80 6.27 -4.94
N LEU A 97 -0.97 7.10 -5.97
CA LEU A 97 -1.99 8.13 -6.01
C LEU A 97 -3.27 7.57 -6.64
N LEU A 98 -4.34 7.46 -5.85
CA LEU A 98 -5.62 6.93 -6.29
C LEU A 98 -6.73 7.96 -6.06
N ARG A 99 -7.65 8.10 -7.02
CA ARG A 99 -8.90 8.84 -6.82
C ARG A 99 -9.63 8.24 -5.62
N ASP A 100 -10.29 9.07 -4.82
CA ASP A 100 -10.77 8.66 -3.49
C ASP A 100 -11.69 7.42 -3.50
N ASP A 101 -12.55 7.27 -4.49
CA ASP A 101 -13.39 6.08 -4.69
C ASP A 101 -12.57 4.80 -4.95
N LEU A 102 -11.54 4.89 -5.79
CA LEU A 102 -10.61 3.81 -6.10
C LEU A 102 -9.71 3.48 -4.92
N HIS A 103 -9.30 4.48 -4.14
CA HIS A 103 -8.58 4.29 -2.88
C HIS A 103 -9.43 3.50 -1.88
N HIS A 104 -10.70 3.88 -1.68
CA HIS A 104 -11.60 3.12 -0.81
C HIS A 104 -11.81 1.69 -1.28
N ALA A 105 -11.88 1.46 -2.60
CA ALA A 105 -11.95 0.12 -3.17
C ALA A 105 -10.68 -0.70 -2.91
N PHE A 106 -9.52 -0.07 -3.03
CA PHE A 106 -8.22 -0.66 -2.78
C PHE A 106 -8.10 -1.10 -1.32
N ASP A 107 -8.40 -0.22 -0.37
CA ASP A 107 -8.35 -0.52 1.08
C ASP A 107 -9.35 -1.59 1.52
N ARG A 108 -10.47 -1.74 0.81
CA ARG A 108 -11.46 -2.82 1.03
C ARG A 108 -11.08 -4.14 0.36
N LEU A 109 -9.88 -4.24 -0.21
CA LEU A 109 -9.41 -5.40 -0.96
C LEU A 109 -10.36 -5.78 -2.12
N MET A 110 -10.97 -4.79 -2.75
CA MET A 110 -11.87 -4.95 -3.92
C MET A 110 -11.15 -4.69 -5.24
N LEU A 111 -10.00 -4.03 -5.17
CA LEU A 111 -9.18 -3.61 -6.29
C LEU A 111 -7.71 -3.90 -5.96
N SER A 112 -6.96 -4.47 -6.90
CA SER A 112 -5.50 -4.51 -6.84
C SER A 112 -4.91 -4.47 -8.24
N PHE A 113 -3.62 -4.72 -8.36
CA PHE A 113 -2.91 -4.73 -9.63
C PHE A 113 -2.27 -6.09 -9.85
N TYR A 114 -2.66 -6.76 -10.94
CA TYR A 114 -1.98 -7.96 -11.42
C TYR A 114 -0.72 -7.55 -12.18
N ARG A 115 0.43 -8.05 -11.77
CA ARG A 115 1.69 -7.77 -12.46
C ARG A 115 1.95 -8.83 -13.54
N LYS A 116 2.28 -8.36 -14.74
CA LYS A 116 2.83 -9.19 -15.81
C LYS A 116 3.95 -8.41 -16.50
N ASP A 117 5.15 -8.99 -16.46
CA ASP A 117 6.38 -8.33 -16.87
C ASP A 117 6.58 -7.00 -16.09
N ASP A 118 6.78 -5.89 -16.81
CA ASP A 118 6.91 -4.53 -16.26
C ASP A 118 5.59 -3.72 -16.32
N VAL A 119 4.45 -4.41 -16.46
CA VAL A 119 3.13 -3.78 -16.57
C VAL A 119 2.23 -4.24 -15.43
N PHE A 120 1.55 -3.27 -14.83
CA PHE A 120 0.49 -3.52 -13.85
C PHE A 120 -0.87 -3.45 -14.54
N TYR A 121 -1.71 -4.45 -14.34
CA TYR A 121 -3.07 -4.50 -14.86
C TYR A 121 -4.04 -4.35 -13.70
N VAL A 122 -4.94 -3.38 -13.79
CA VAL A 122 -5.99 -3.17 -12.79
C VAL A 122 -6.87 -4.42 -12.71
N HIS A 123 -7.01 -5.00 -11.52
CA HIS A 123 -7.85 -6.17 -11.28
C HIS A 123 -8.90 -5.85 -10.21
N CYS A 124 -10.16 -5.80 -10.64
CA CYS A 124 -11.32 -5.70 -9.75
C CYS A 124 -11.78 -7.10 -9.31
N PHE A 125 -11.83 -7.34 -7.99
CA PHE A 125 -12.28 -8.60 -7.37
C PHE A 125 -13.76 -8.60 -7.00
N SER A 126 -14.48 -7.52 -7.29
CA SER A 126 -15.93 -7.42 -7.12
C SER A 126 -16.53 -6.59 -8.24
N MET A 127 -17.36 -7.22 -9.06
CA MET A 127 -18.00 -6.59 -10.22
C MET A 127 -19.15 -5.64 -9.84
N GLY A 128 -19.60 -5.65 -8.58
CA GLY A 128 -20.63 -4.75 -8.06
C GLY A 128 -20.14 -3.33 -7.73
N LEU A 129 -18.84 -3.07 -7.88
CA LEU A 129 -18.25 -1.77 -7.60
C LEU A 129 -18.37 -0.85 -8.82
N LEU A 130 -19.40 0.00 -8.81
CA LEU A 130 -19.57 1.08 -9.78
C LEU A 130 -18.34 2.00 -9.73
N GLY A 131 -17.77 2.33 -10.89
CA GLY A 131 -16.63 3.24 -11.03
C GLY A 131 -15.23 2.59 -10.99
N ALA A 132 -15.05 1.43 -10.35
CA ALA A 132 -13.76 0.72 -10.41
C ALA A 132 -13.73 -0.34 -11.53
N SER A 133 -14.86 -1.01 -11.73
CA SER A 133 -15.01 -2.10 -12.71
C SER A 133 -14.75 -1.66 -14.15
N GLU A 134 -15.01 -0.39 -14.49
CA GLU A 134 -14.68 0.19 -15.81
C GLU A 134 -13.18 0.16 -16.12
N TYR A 135 -12.33 0.14 -15.09
CA TYR A 135 -10.88 0.11 -15.25
C TYR A 135 -10.31 -1.31 -15.22
N HIS A 136 -11.12 -2.36 -15.02
CA HIS A 136 -10.63 -3.73 -15.00
C HIS A 136 -9.86 -4.05 -16.31
N GLY A 137 -8.66 -4.60 -16.18
CA GLY A 137 -7.77 -4.90 -17.29
C GLY A 137 -6.99 -3.70 -17.83
N LYS A 138 -7.20 -2.48 -17.32
CA LYS A 138 -6.42 -1.30 -17.73
C LYS A 138 -4.94 -1.51 -17.41
N ALA A 139 -4.09 -1.24 -18.40
CA ALA A 139 -2.64 -1.30 -18.24
C ALA A 139 -2.08 0.01 -17.67
N ILE A 140 -1.31 -0.11 -16.61
CA ILE A 140 -0.51 0.93 -15.98
C ILE A 140 0.95 0.64 -16.30
N ARG A 141 1.54 1.50 -17.11
CA ARG A 141 2.88 1.32 -17.69
C ARG A 141 3.89 2.26 -17.03
N ARG A 142 5.17 1.94 -17.20
CA ARG A 142 6.30 2.69 -16.62
C ARG A 142 6.28 4.20 -16.95
N ASP A 143 5.84 4.57 -18.14
CA ASP A 143 5.78 5.95 -18.65
C ASP A 143 4.71 6.81 -17.95
N GLN A 144 3.77 6.20 -17.24
CA GLN A 144 2.80 6.91 -16.39
C GLN A 144 3.42 7.43 -15.09
N PHE A 145 4.63 6.98 -14.74
CA PHE A 145 5.33 7.37 -13.52
C PHE A 145 6.51 8.31 -13.82
N ARG A 146 6.64 9.38 -13.04
CA ARG A 146 7.77 10.30 -13.09
C ARG A 146 8.92 9.86 -12.20
N GLY A 147 10.11 10.39 -12.45
CA GLY A 147 11.29 10.18 -11.61
C GLY A 147 12.02 8.84 -11.81
N SER A 148 12.93 8.54 -10.88
CA SER A 148 13.85 7.40 -10.97
C SER A 148 13.15 6.05 -10.77
N SER A 149 13.74 4.97 -11.29
CA SER A 149 13.23 3.60 -11.14
C SER A 149 13.08 3.16 -9.67
N ARG A 150 13.89 3.72 -8.75
CA ARG A 150 13.82 3.41 -7.31
C ARG A 150 12.53 3.92 -6.64
N ASN A 151 11.83 4.85 -7.26
CA ASN A 151 10.60 5.43 -6.72
C ASN A 151 9.34 4.76 -7.27
N LEU A 152 9.46 3.89 -8.29
CA LEU A 152 8.32 3.17 -8.86
C LEU A 152 7.60 2.32 -7.80
N PRO A 153 6.30 2.06 -7.97
CA PRO A 153 5.58 1.15 -7.09
C PRO A 153 6.34 -0.16 -6.94
N ASP A 154 6.60 -0.56 -5.70
CA ASP A 154 7.39 -1.74 -5.41
C ASP A 154 6.59 -2.99 -5.79
N PRO A 155 7.06 -3.81 -6.76
CA PRO A 155 6.32 -4.97 -7.23
C PRO A 155 6.08 -6.00 -6.12
N VAL A 156 6.96 -6.10 -5.12
CA VAL A 156 6.78 -7.03 -4.00
C VAL A 156 5.61 -6.62 -3.11
N LEU A 157 5.44 -5.32 -2.88
CA LEU A 157 4.31 -4.80 -2.12
C LEU A 157 3.00 -4.96 -2.90
N ILE A 158 3.03 -4.72 -4.21
CA ILE A 158 1.87 -4.92 -5.10
C ILE A 158 1.44 -6.39 -5.09
N ASP A 159 2.40 -7.31 -5.28
CA ASP A 159 2.16 -8.75 -5.28
C ASP A 159 1.61 -9.20 -3.90
N TRP A 160 2.12 -8.62 -2.80
CA TRP A 160 1.56 -8.84 -1.45
C TRP A 160 0.11 -8.36 -1.36
N HIS A 161 -0.21 -7.13 -1.77
CA HIS A 161 -1.56 -6.58 -1.70
C HIS A 161 -2.55 -7.40 -2.54
N TYR A 162 -2.13 -7.80 -3.73
CA TYR A 162 -2.88 -8.70 -4.60
C TYR A 162 -3.19 -10.04 -3.92
N SER A 163 -2.23 -10.63 -3.22
CA SER A 163 -2.47 -11.85 -2.44
C SER A 163 -3.49 -11.65 -1.31
N GLN A 164 -3.54 -10.46 -0.68
CA GLN A 164 -4.55 -10.14 0.33
C GLN A 164 -5.95 -10.08 -0.28
N CYS A 165 -6.08 -9.51 -1.49
CA CYS A 165 -7.33 -9.50 -2.23
C CYS A 165 -7.82 -10.91 -2.56
N LEU A 166 -6.91 -11.82 -2.97
CA LEU A 166 -7.25 -13.23 -3.17
C LEU A 166 -7.72 -13.90 -1.87
N LYS A 167 -6.96 -13.76 -0.77
CA LYS A 167 -7.33 -14.32 0.55
C LYS A 167 -8.69 -13.82 1.03
N ALA A 168 -9.03 -12.56 0.76
CA ALA A 168 -10.33 -11.98 1.08
C ALA A 168 -11.51 -12.56 0.26
N ARG A 169 -11.24 -13.37 -0.76
CA ARG A 169 -12.25 -14.03 -1.61
C ARG A 169 -12.28 -15.54 -1.44
N VAL A 170 -11.21 -16.16 -0.96
CA VAL A 170 -11.11 -17.59 -0.68
C VAL A 170 -11.45 -17.87 0.79
N GLY A 171 -12.44 -17.17 1.36
CA GLY A 171 -12.86 -17.40 2.75
C GLY A 171 -13.16 -18.90 3.00
N PRO A 172 -12.92 -19.40 4.23
CA PRO A 172 -12.98 -20.83 4.52
C PRO A 172 -14.35 -21.36 4.09
N HIS A 173 -14.34 -22.44 3.32
CA HIS A 173 -15.55 -23.23 3.10
C HIS A 173 -16.11 -23.58 4.48
N ASN A 174 -17.31 -23.07 4.80
CA ASN A 174 -18.14 -23.61 5.87
C ASN A 174 -18.57 -25.02 5.49
#